data_AF-A0A3P6TN01-F1
#
_entry.id   AF-A0A3P6TN01-F1
#
_cell.length_a   1.000
_cell.length_b   1.000
_cell.length_c   1.000
_cell.angle_alpha   90.00
_cell.angle_beta   90.00
_cell.angle_gamma   90.00
#
_symmetry.space_group_name_H-M   'P 1'
#
loop_
_entity.id
_entity.type
_entity.pdbx_description
1 polymer ?
#
loop_
_entity_poly.entity_id
_entity_poly.type
_entity_poly.pdbx_seq_one_letter_code
_entity_poly.pdbx_strand_id
1 'polypeptide(L)'
;MGNGASAAKRRKSMGAWLSSESENPFEIAFVKKERACLRNSFQPFGVERSSRATMLKMPKLGGHIARFADCLDQLTNMIGYTENLLGAWQLARRIGRAHSQQMFLEMNQNEQTNYFAIVGNAFIDEFIPYLTGVKEELDEDKKRLRFASAYSVTMITDVWRRFFTILVAQITHNFEEGRIKRSEIASQEHYNH
;
A
#
# COMPACT_ATOMS: atom_id res chain seq x y z
N MET A 1 -12.40 36.42 60.40
CA MET A 1 -12.85 35.01 60.51
C MET A 1 -13.59 34.69 59.21
N GLY A 2 -13.23 33.74 58.35
CA GLY A 2 -12.13 32.81 58.23
C GLY A 2 -12.54 31.81 57.14
N ASN A 3 -11.62 31.49 56.22
CA ASN A 3 -11.61 30.34 55.29
C ASN A 3 -12.68 30.33 54.17
N GLY A 4 -12.42 29.80 52.98
CA GLY A 4 -11.29 29.04 52.46
C GLY A 4 -11.61 28.61 51.03
N ALA A 5 -10.58 28.50 50.20
CA ALA A 5 -10.67 28.06 48.81
C ALA A 5 -11.35 26.70 48.66
N SER A 6 -12.03 26.49 47.52
CA SER A 6 -11.68 25.38 46.63
C SER A 6 -12.43 25.50 45.30
N ALA A 7 -11.69 25.81 44.24
CA ALA A 7 -12.11 25.55 42.88
C ALA A 7 -12.20 24.03 42.68
N ALA A 8 -13.41 23.48 42.72
CA ALA A 8 -13.66 22.09 42.36
C ALA A 8 -13.48 21.92 40.86
N LYS A 9 -12.23 21.63 40.48
CA LYS A 9 -11.79 21.13 39.18
C LYS A 9 -12.69 19.95 38.80
N ARG A 10 -13.62 20.15 37.85
CA ARG A 10 -14.44 19.10 37.26
C ARG A 10 -13.52 18.17 36.45
N ARG A 11 -12.83 17.27 37.14
CA ARG A 11 -12.18 16.11 36.53
C ARG A 11 -13.31 15.29 35.90
N LYS A 12 -13.38 15.28 34.57
CA LYS A 12 -14.08 14.21 33.84
C LYS A 12 -13.41 12.90 34.28
N SER A 13 -14.10 12.12 35.08
CA SER A 13 -13.67 10.76 35.42
C SER A 13 -13.69 9.94 34.14
N MET A 14 -12.52 9.69 33.58
CA MET A 14 -12.25 8.58 32.65
C MET A 14 -12.36 7.25 33.41
N GLY A 15 -13.53 6.97 33.98
CA GLY A 15 -13.73 5.86 34.90
C GLY A 15 -15.12 5.29 34.76
N ALA A 16 -15.41 4.69 33.60
CA ALA A 16 -16.54 3.79 33.38
C ALA A 16 -16.40 3.12 32.00
N TRP A 17 -15.33 2.34 31.79
CA TRP A 17 -15.24 1.38 30.66
C TRP A 17 -15.01 -0.03 31.21
N LEU A 18 -15.66 -0.34 32.33
CA LEU A 18 -15.82 -1.70 32.80
C LEU A 18 -17.32 -2.00 32.72
N SER A 19 -17.86 -1.96 31.50
CA SER A 19 -19.15 -2.60 31.23
C SER A 19 -18.97 -4.10 31.45
N SER A 20 -19.93 -4.70 32.14
CA SER A 20 -20.04 -6.16 32.26
C SER A 20 -19.91 -6.81 30.88
N GLU A 21 -19.27 -7.99 30.80
CA GLU A 21 -19.09 -8.73 29.53
C GLU A 21 -20.41 -8.88 28.74
N SER A 22 -21.56 -8.86 29.42
CA SER A 22 -22.91 -8.94 28.85
C SER A 22 -23.43 -7.71 28.08
N GLU A 23 -22.73 -6.58 28.08
CA GLU A 23 -23.16 -5.37 27.36
C GLU A 23 -22.37 -5.10 26.08
N ASN A 24 -21.43 -5.98 25.70
CA ASN A 24 -20.61 -5.75 24.53
C ASN A 24 -21.47 -5.79 23.24
N PRO A 25 -21.66 -4.65 22.54
CA PRO A 25 -22.52 -4.60 21.36
C PRO A 25 -22.01 -5.50 20.23
N PHE A 26 -20.71 -5.82 20.18
CA PHE A 26 -20.15 -6.75 19.18
C PHE A 26 -20.41 -8.21 19.52
N GLU A 27 -20.59 -8.55 20.80
CA GLU A 27 -20.99 -9.90 21.21
C GLU A 27 -22.48 -10.14 20.99
N ILE A 28 -23.29 -9.10 21.19
CA ILE A 28 -24.74 -9.13 20.95
C ILE A 28 -25.03 -9.11 19.44
N ALA A 29 -24.37 -8.24 18.68
CA ALA A 29 -24.69 -8.02 17.27
C ALA A 29 -24.09 -9.06 16.31
N PHE A 30 -23.01 -9.75 16.71
CA PHE A 30 -22.32 -10.69 15.83
C PHE A 30 -22.11 -12.04 16.50
N VAL A 31 -22.57 -13.11 15.88
CA VAL A 31 -22.21 -14.47 16.32
C VAL A 31 -20.77 -14.80 15.91
N LYS A 32 -20.17 -15.83 16.55
CA LYS A 32 -18.78 -16.25 16.27
C LYS A 32 -18.49 -16.44 14.78
N LYS A 33 -19.44 -17.01 14.02
CA LYS A 33 -19.32 -17.22 12.57
C LYS A 33 -19.24 -15.91 11.79
N GLU A 34 -20.00 -14.89 12.19
CA GLU A 34 -20.01 -13.57 11.55
C GLU A 34 -18.74 -12.80 11.86
N ARG A 35 -18.25 -12.86 13.12
CA ARG A 35 -16.94 -12.30 13.48
C ARG A 35 -15.80 -12.96 12.69
N ALA A 36 -15.85 -14.27 12.52
CA ALA A 36 -14.90 -14.99 11.66
C ALA A 36 -15.05 -14.60 10.18
N CYS A 37 -16.28 -14.40 9.70
CA CYS A 37 -16.56 -13.89 8.36
C CYS A 37 -15.89 -12.53 8.14
N LEU A 38 -16.14 -11.56 9.01
CA LEU A 38 -15.54 -10.21 8.96
C LEU A 38 -14.00 -10.27 8.91
N ARG A 39 -13.38 -11.11 9.75
CA ARG A 39 -11.91 -11.26 9.77
C ARG A 39 -11.36 -11.97 8.53
N ASN A 40 -12.10 -12.92 7.96
CA ASN A 40 -11.63 -13.72 6.84
C ASN A 40 -11.94 -13.05 5.49
N SER A 41 -12.96 -12.19 5.42
CA SER A 41 -13.35 -11.48 4.20
C SER A 41 -12.48 -10.23 3.94
N PHE A 42 -12.04 -9.54 4.99
CA PHE A 42 -11.19 -8.36 4.85
C PHE A 42 -9.70 -8.69 5.03
N GLN A 43 -9.11 -9.21 3.97
CA GLN A 43 -7.67 -9.49 3.89
C GLN A 43 -7.14 -9.07 2.52
N PRO A 44 -6.60 -7.84 2.38
CA PRO A 44 -6.14 -7.31 1.10
C PRO A 44 -5.15 -8.24 0.42
N PHE A 45 -4.23 -8.83 1.19
CA PHE A 45 -3.21 -9.76 0.70
C PHE A 45 -3.34 -11.19 1.23
N GLY A 46 -4.24 -11.48 2.19
CA GLY A 46 -4.50 -12.84 2.65
C GLY A 46 -3.35 -13.47 3.44
N VAL A 47 -2.52 -12.66 4.09
CA VAL A 47 -1.27 -13.09 4.75
C VAL A 47 -1.29 -12.91 6.27
N GLU A 48 -2.37 -12.40 6.83
CA GLU A 48 -2.50 -11.96 8.22
C GLU A 48 -2.37 -13.11 9.25
N ARG A 49 -2.43 -14.38 8.80
CA ARG A 49 -2.18 -15.59 9.60
C ARG A 49 -0.98 -16.41 9.10
N SER A 50 -0.32 -15.95 8.05
CA SER A 50 0.82 -16.63 7.45
C SER A 50 2.12 -16.23 8.13
N SER A 51 3.01 -17.19 8.35
CA SER A 51 4.39 -16.88 8.72
C SER A 51 5.07 -16.10 7.60
N ARG A 52 6.08 -15.26 7.92
CA ARG A 52 6.84 -14.52 6.90
C ARG A 52 7.39 -15.42 5.80
N ALA A 53 7.85 -16.62 6.16
CA ALA A 53 8.39 -17.61 5.22
C ALA A 53 7.34 -18.17 4.24
N THR A 54 6.06 -18.22 4.64
CA THR A 54 4.98 -18.76 3.81
C THR A 54 4.23 -17.69 3.03
N MET A 55 4.38 -16.40 3.39
CA MET A 55 3.70 -15.28 2.74
C MET A 55 3.91 -15.23 1.21
N LEU A 56 5.11 -15.54 0.73
CA LEU A 56 5.44 -15.55 -0.70
C LEU A 56 4.68 -16.62 -1.50
N LYS A 57 4.24 -17.69 -0.83
CA LYS A 57 3.46 -18.78 -1.44
C LYS A 57 1.96 -18.46 -1.48
N MET A 58 1.53 -17.37 -0.83
CA MET A 58 0.11 -17.01 -0.79
C MET A 58 -0.33 -16.41 -2.13
N PRO A 59 -1.45 -16.86 -2.73
CA PRO A 59 -1.82 -16.47 -4.09
C PRO A 59 -1.96 -14.96 -4.30
N LYS A 60 -2.58 -14.26 -3.35
CA LYS A 60 -2.80 -12.80 -3.45
C LYS A 60 -1.48 -12.03 -3.37
N LEU A 61 -0.67 -12.24 -2.33
CA LEU A 61 0.61 -11.54 -2.18
C LEU A 61 1.65 -12.00 -3.21
N GLY A 62 1.89 -13.31 -3.34
CA GLY A 62 2.85 -13.85 -4.30
C GLY A 62 2.52 -13.45 -5.73
N GLY A 63 1.23 -13.52 -6.11
CA GLY A 63 0.77 -13.04 -7.40
C GLY A 63 0.94 -11.52 -7.58
N HIS A 64 0.78 -10.72 -6.52
CA HIS A 64 1.03 -9.28 -6.59
C HIS A 64 2.51 -8.95 -6.74
N ILE A 65 3.39 -9.71 -6.09
CA ILE A 65 4.85 -9.57 -6.23
C ILE A 65 5.26 -9.89 -7.68
N ALA A 66 4.79 -11.00 -8.24
CA ALA A 66 5.08 -11.38 -9.62
C ALA A 66 4.63 -10.29 -10.61
N ARG A 67 3.37 -9.83 -10.50
CA ARG A 67 2.85 -8.74 -11.34
C ARG A 67 3.63 -7.43 -11.20
N PHE A 68 4.12 -7.13 -10.00
CA PHE A 68 4.92 -5.92 -9.79
C PHE A 68 6.32 -6.07 -10.42
N ALA A 69 6.95 -7.24 -10.31
CA ALA A 69 8.22 -7.52 -10.98
C ALA A 69 8.08 -7.42 -12.50
N ASP A 70 7.05 -8.04 -13.08
CA ASP A 70 6.76 -7.96 -14.52
C ASP A 70 6.48 -6.51 -14.96
N CYS A 71 5.82 -5.72 -14.11
CA CYS A 71 5.58 -4.30 -14.37
C CYS A 71 6.88 -3.51 -14.41
N LEU A 72 7.79 -3.74 -13.47
CA LEU A 72 9.09 -3.07 -13.44
C LEU A 72 9.89 -3.42 -14.69
N ASP A 73 9.97 -4.70 -15.03
CA ASP A 73 10.67 -5.19 -16.22
C ASP A 73 10.14 -4.52 -17.51
N GLN A 74 8.82 -4.54 -17.70
CA GLN A 74 8.17 -3.87 -18.84
C GLN A 74 8.45 -2.37 -18.89
N LEU A 75 8.33 -1.66 -17.76
CA LEU A 75 8.59 -0.22 -17.70
C LEU A 75 10.06 0.08 -18.04
N THR A 76 11.01 -0.66 -17.45
CA THR A 76 12.44 -0.46 -17.72
C THR A 76 12.81 -0.80 -19.16
N ASN A 77 12.22 -1.85 -19.73
CA ASN A 77 12.44 -2.23 -21.13
C ASN A 77 11.87 -1.18 -22.09
N MET A 78 10.66 -0.68 -21.84
CA MET A 78 10.05 0.36 -22.67
C MET A 78 10.83 1.68 -22.61
N ILE A 79 11.37 2.05 -21.45
CA ILE A 79 12.10 3.31 -21.29
C ILE A 79 13.54 3.18 -21.83
N GLY A 80 14.25 2.12 -21.45
CA GLY A 80 15.69 2.00 -21.67
C GLY A 80 16.10 1.27 -22.94
N TYR A 81 15.22 0.47 -23.53
CA TYR A 81 15.57 -0.38 -24.68
C TYR A 81 14.75 -0.07 -25.93
N THR A 82 13.41 -0.03 -25.81
CA THR A 82 12.54 0.20 -26.98
C THR A 82 12.17 1.67 -27.17
N GLU A 83 12.54 2.54 -26.23
CA GLU A 83 12.20 3.97 -26.20
C GLU A 83 10.68 4.27 -26.37
N ASN A 84 9.82 3.32 -25.98
CA ASN A 84 8.37 3.46 -26.02
C ASN A 84 7.87 4.24 -24.79
N LEU A 85 8.24 5.52 -24.72
CA LEU A 85 7.92 6.39 -23.58
C LEU A 85 6.41 6.58 -23.39
N LEU A 86 5.67 6.65 -24.50
CA LEU A 86 4.20 6.74 -24.48
C LEU A 86 3.59 5.47 -23.87
N GLY A 87 4.05 4.29 -24.28
CA GLY A 87 3.61 3.01 -23.73
C GLY A 87 3.92 2.88 -22.23
N ALA A 88 5.12 3.29 -21.81
CA ALA A 88 5.49 3.31 -20.39
C ALA A 88 4.58 4.23 -19.57
N TRP A 89 4.29 5.43 -20.08
CA TRP A 89 3.39 6.37 -19.44
C TRP A 89 1.96 5.81 -19.35
N GLN A 90 1.43 5.26 -20.44
CA GLN A 90 0.11 4.64 -20.48
C GLN A 90 -0.01 3.45 -19.53
N LEU A 91 1.04 2.62 -19.40
CA LEU A 91 1.09 1.50 -18.47
C LEU A 91 0.96 1.96 -17.01
N ALA A 92 1.76 2.94 -16.59
CA ALA A 92 1.69 3.51 -15.24
C ALA A 92 0.29 4.06 -14.91
N ARG A 93 -0.31 4.80 -15.86
CA ARG A 93 -1.67 5.35 -15.73
C ARG A 93 -2.73 4.24 -15.64
N ARG A 94 -2.61 3.20 -16.46
CA ARG A 94 -3.52 2.03 -16.44
C ARG A 94 -3.50 1.32 -15.09
N ILE A 95 -2.33 1.18 -14.49
CA ILE A 95 -2.18 0.58 -13.16
C ILE A 95 -2.93 1.39 -12.10
N GLY A 96 -2.79 2.71 -12.08
CA GLY A 96 -3.55 3.58 -11.17
C GLY A 96 -5.06 3.36 -11.28
N ARG A 97 -5.60 3.38 -12.50
CA ARG A 97 -7.03 3.12 -12.74
C ARG A 97 -7.47 1.70 -12.34
N ALA A 98 -6.64 0.68 -12.57
CA ALA A 98 -6.98 -0.67 -12.14
C ALA A 98 -7.05 -0.78 -10.61
N HIS A 99 -6.19 -0.05 -9.89
CA HIS A 99 -6.21 -0.01 -8.43
C HIS A 99 -7.40 0.77 -7.87
N SER A 100 -8.06 1.65 -8.63
CA SER A 100 -9.28 2.32 -8.17
C SER A 100 -10.47 1.38 -7.98
N GLN A 101 -10.36 0.12 -8.43
CA GLN A 101 -11.34 -0.95 -8.21
C GLN A 101 -11.07 -1.74 -6.93
N GLN A 102 -9.94 -1.50 -6.25
CA GLN A 102 -9.60 -2.20 -5.01
C GLN A 102 -10.29 -1.50 -3.84
N MET A 103 -11.30 -2.16 -3.26
CA MET A 103 -12.10 -1.61 -2.15
C MET A 103 -11.24 -1.07 -0.99
N PHE A 104 -10.16 -1.77 -0.64
CA PHE A 104 -9.24 -1.31 0.40
C PHE A 104 -8.66 0.07 0.06
N LEU A 105 -8.16 0.25 -1.16
CA LEU A 105 -7.59 1.54 -1.58
C LEU A 105 -8.68 2.58 -1.76
N GLU A 106 -9.82 2.22 -2.33
CA GLU A 106 -10.96 3.12 -2.50
C GLU A 106 -11.40 3.79 -1.18
N MET A 107 -11.38 3.03 -0.08
CA MET A 107 -11.79 3.54 1.24
C MET A 107 -10.66 4.23 2.03
N ASN A 108 -9.39 3.90 1.77
CA ASN A 108 -8.29 4.28 2.65
C ASN A 108 -7.21 5.16 2.00
N GLN A 109 -7.13 5.21 0.67
CA GLN A 109 -6.19 6.07 -0.05
C GLN A 109 -6.66 7.52 0.04
N ASN A 110 -5.82 8.41 0.57
CA ASN A 110 -6.08 9.85 0.66
C ASN A 110 -4.76 10.65 0.74
N GLU A 111 -4.86 11.96 0.90
CA GLU A 111 -3.69 12.85 1.00
C GLU A 111 -2.78 12.52 2.19
N GLN A 112 -3.35 12.09 3.32
CA GLN A 112 -2.59 11.74 4.52
C GLN A 112 -1.95 10.35 4.41
N THR A 113 -2.60 9.43 3.70
CA THR A 113 -2.18 8.02 3.57
C THR A 113 -2.18 7.62 2.10
N ASN A 114 -1.02 7.80 1.47
CA ASN A 114 -0.77 7.34 0.11
C ASN A 114 -0.04 5.97 0.12
N TYR A 115 -0.80 4.89 -0.08
CA TYR A 115 -0.25 3.52 -0.08
C TYR A 115 0.73 3.28 -1.23
N PHE A 116 0.57 3.95 -2.38
CA PHE A 116 1.54 3.88 -3.48
C PHE A 116 2.87 4.52 -3.08
N ALA A 117 2.84 5.65 -2.36
CA ALA A 117 4.04 6.29 -1.85
C ALA A 117 4.69 5.46 -0.74
N ILE A 118 3.92 4.85 0.17
CA ILE A 118 4.46 3.95 1.20
C ILE A 118 5.26 2.81 0.55
N VAL A 119 4.68 2.14 -0.45
CA VAL A 119 5.36 1.05 -1.16
C VAL A 119 6.54 1.59 -1.98
N GLY A 120 6.35 2.65 -2.75
CA GLY A 120 7.41 3.25 -3.58
C GLY A 120 8.62 3.72 -2.78
N ASN A 121 8.39 4.35 -1.62
CA ASN A 121 9.46 4.77 -0.72
C ASN A 121 10.20 3.57 -0.13
N ALA A 122 9.48 2.50 0.24
CA ALA A 122 10.13 1.27 0.68
C ALA A 122 11.03 0.66 -0.42
N PHE A 123 10.63 0.72 -1.69
CA PHE A 123 11.50 0.31 -2.80
C PHE A 123 12.71 1.25 -2.95
N ILE A 124 12.53 2.56 -2.84
CA ILE A 124 13.66 3.50 -2.88
C ILE A 124 14.68 3.18 -1.78
N ASP A 125 14.21 2.91 -0.56
CA ASP A 125 15.09 2.70 0.60
C ASP A 125 15.71 1.29 0.61
N GLU A 126 14.98 0.26 0.18
CA GLU A 126 15.42 -1.13 0.29
C GLU A 126 15.95 -1.75 -1.01
N PHE A 127 15.44 -1.35 -2.18
CA PHE A 127 15.81 -1.95 -3.47
C PHE A 127 17.06 -1.28 -4.08
N ILE A 128 17.17 0.05 -4.02
CA ILE A 128 18.31 0.78 -4.59
C ILE A 128 19.67 0.30 -4.02
N PRO A 129 19.81 0.02 -2.70
CA PRO A 129 21.07 -0.51 -2.17
C PRO A 129 21.50 -1.85 -2.78
N TYR A 130 20.57 -2.70 -3.25
CA TYR A 130 20.93 -3.92 -3.97
C TYR A 130 21.43 -3.61 -5.40
N LEU A 131 20.83 -2.62 -6.08
CA LEU A 131 21.24 -2.21 -7.43
C LEU A 131 22.62 -1.58 -7.47
N THR A 132 23.02 -0.91 -6.39
CA THR A 132 24.34 -0.28 -6.26
C THR A 132 25.41 -1.23 -5.71
N GLY A 133 25.02 -2.43 -5.28
CA GLY A 133 25.90 -3.40 -4.63
C GLY A 133 26.29 -3.03 -3.19
N VAL A 134 25.65 -2.01 -2.59
CA VAL A 134 25.86 -1.61 -1.18
C VAL A 134 25.27 -2.65 -0.23
N LYS A 135 24.14 -3.26 -0.60
CA LYS A 135 23.51 -4.35 0.14
C LYS A 135 23.68 -5.66 -0.64
N GLU A 136 24.16 -6.69 0.05
CA GLU A 136 24.36 -8.00 -0.56
C GLU A 136 23.12 -8.88 -0.41
N GLU A 137 22.82 -9.70 -1.43
CA GLU A 137 21.89 -10.82 -1.25
C GLU A 137 22.50 -11.84 -0.27
N LEU A 138 21.69 -12.34 0.66
CA LEU A 138 22.11 -13.30 1.69
C LEU A 138 22.45 -14.71 1.14
N ASP A 139 22.34 -14.90 -0.18
CA ASP A 139 22.52 -16.18 -0.85
C ASP A 139 23.90 -16.25 -1.53
N GLU A 140 24.81 -17.04 -0.95
CA GLU A 140 26.19 -17.17 -1.43
C GLU A 140 26.29 -17.75 -2.85
N ASP A 141 25.32 -18.57 -3.27
CA ASP A 141 25.33 -19.21 -4.60
C ASP A 141 24.99 -18.23 -5.73
N LYS A 142 24.34 -17.10 -5.43
CA LYS A 142 24.03 -16.02 -6.39
C LYS A 142 25.07 -14.90 -6.42
N LYS A 143 26.11 -14.95 -5.57
CA LYS A 143 27.22 -13.99 -5.58
C LYS A 143 27.97 -13.92 -6.92
N ARG A 144 27.80 -14.90 -7.81
CA ARG A 144 28.63 -15.14 -9.00
C ARG A 144 28.39 -14.23 -10.22
N LEU A 145 27.39 -13.36 -10.25
CA LEU A 145 27.13 -12.48 -11.39
C LEU A 145 27.13 -10.99 -11.02
N ARG A 146 28.24 -10.50 -10.44
CA ARG A 146 28.49 -9.06 -10.41
C ARG A 146 29.20 -8.66 -11.70
N PHE A 147 28.43 -8.30 -12.73
CA PHE A 147 28.98 -7.44 -13.77
C PHE A 147 29.35 -6.11 -13.11
N ALA A 148 30.60 -5.66 -13.27
CA ALA A 148 30.97 -4.31 -12.85
C ALA A 148 30.03 -3.33 -13.57
N SER A 149 29.13 -2.69 -12.82
CA SER A 149 28.25 -1.68 -13.40
C SER A 149 29.11 -0.57 -13.99
N ALA A 150 28.90 -0.25 -15.25
CA ALA A 150 29.53 0.90 -15.91
C ALA A 150 29.06 2.25 -15.32
N TYR A 151 28.00 2.23 -14.51
CA TYR A 151 27.37 3.41 -13.92
C TYR A 151 27.82 3.62 -12.47
N SER A 152 28.01 4.90 -12.09
CA SER A 152 28.31 5.28 -10.72
C SER A 152 27.13 5.01 -9.79
N VAL A 153 27.43 4.74 -8.51
CA VAL A 153 26.43 4.55 -7.45
C VAL A 153 25.45 5.73 -7.38
N THR A 154 25.95 6.95 -7.51
CA THR A 154 25.14 8.18 -7.51
C THR A 154 24.18 8.20 -8.70
N MET A 155 24.65 7.88 -9.90
CA MET A 155 23.80 7.85 -11.10
C MET A 155 22.67 6.84 -10.96
N ILE A 156 22.98 5.62 -10.50
CA ILE A 156 21.97 4.56 -10.27
C ILE A 156 20.95 5.06 -9.24
N THR A 157 21.41 5.59 -8.11
CA THR A 157 20.55 6.08 -7.02
C THR A 157 19.59 7.17 -7.50
N ASP A 158 20.12 8.18 -8.19
CA ASP A 158 19.33 9.32 -8.65
C ASP A 158 18.31 8.93 -9.72
N VAL A 159 18.71 8.08 -10.67
CA VAL A 159 17.82 7.61 -11.75
C VAL A 159 16.68 6.78 -11.16
N TRP A 160 16.97 5.80 -10.30
CA TRP A 160 15.94 4.94 -9.71
C TRP A 160 15.02 5.69 -8.76
N ARG A 161 15.55 6.64 -7.97
CA ARG A 161 14.72 7.51 -7.15
C ARG A 161 13.75 8.31 -8.00
N ARG A 162 14.22 8.95 -9.09
CA ARG A 162 13.34 9.69 -10.02
C ARG A 162 12.30 8.78 -10.66
N PHE A 163 12.71 7.58 -11.08
CA PHE A 163 11.80 6.59 -11.66
C PHE A 163 10.64 6.26 -10.71
N PHE A 164 10.92 5.88 -9.46
CA PHE A 164 9.86 5.56 -8.49
C PHE A 164 9.01 6.77 -8.12
N THR A 165 9.61 7.96 -7.96
CA THR A 165 8.85 9.19 -7.71
C THR A 165 7.84 9.48 -8.81
N ILE A 166 8.26 9.37 -10.08
CA ILE A 166 7.37 9.57 -11.24
C ILE A 166 6.30 8.49 -11.27
N LEU A 167 6.67 7.22 -11.07
CA LEU A 167 5.73 6.10 -11.08
C LEU A 167 4.63 6.27 -10.03
N VAL A 168 5.01 6.59 -8.78
CA VAL A 168 4.08 6.86 -7.68
C VAL A 168 3.15 8.02 -8.02
N ALA A 169 3.67 9.12 -8.56
CA ALA A 169 2.86 10.27 -8.95
C ALA A 169 1.82 9.91 -10.03
N GLN A 170 2.23 9.19 -11.08
CA GLN A 170 1.34 8.77 -12.16
C GLN A 170 0.25 7.81 -11.68
N ILE A 171 0.61 6.82 -10.86
CA ILE A 171 -0.35 5.86 -10.29
C ILE A 171 -1.34 6.58 -9.37
N THR A 172 -0.85 7.43 -8.46
CA THR A 172 -1.68 8.17 -7.50
C THR A 172 -2.72 9.04 -8.22
N HIS A 173 -2.26 9.85 -9.18
CA HIS A 173 -3.14 10.74 -9.92
C HIS A 173 -4.21 9.97 -10.71
N ASN A 174 -3.84 8.87 -11.35
CA ASN A 174 -4.79 8.10 -12.17
C ASN A 174 -5.71 7.19 -11.35
N PHE A 175 -5.28 6.78 -10.16
CA PHE A 175 -6.16 6.16 -9.18
C PHE A 175 -7.29 7.13 -8.82
N GLU A 176 -6.95 8.39 -8.53
CA GLU A 176 -7.92 9.40 -8.12
C GLU A 176 -8.90 9.74 -9.25
N GLU A 177 -8.41 9.97 -10.48
CA GLU A 177 -9.27 10.12 -11.66
C GLU A 177 -10.20 8.91 -11.85
N GLY A 178 -9.69 7.69 -11.64
CA GLY A 178 -10.46 6.46 -11.74
C GLY A 178 -11.51 6.31 -10.64
N ARG A 179 -11.25 6.83 -9.44
CA ARG A 179 -12.15 6.79 -8.28
C ARG A 179 -13.31 7.77 -8.45
N ILE A 180 -13.00 9.01 -8.85
CA ILE A 180 -14.01 10.06 -9.10
C ILE A 180 -15.01 9.61 -10.16
N LYS A 181 -14.51 9.16 -11.32
CA LYS A 181 -15.38 8.67 -12.43
C LYS A 181 -16.34 7.56 -12.00
N ARG A 182 -15.90 6.66 -11.11
CA ARG A 182 -16.77 5.59 -10.58
C ARG A 182 -17.86 6.15 -9.66
N SER A 183 -17.53 7.12 -8.81
CA SER A 183 -18.51 7.75 -7.94
C SER A 183 -19.60 8.52 -8.70
N GLU A 184 -19.22 9.15 -9.81
CA GLU A 184 -20.15 9.86 -10.72
C GLU A 184 -21.14 8.88 -11.38
N ILE A 185 -20.64 7.76 -11.91
CA ILE A 185 -21.48 6.71 -12.52
C ILE A 185 -22.48 6.14 -11.49
N ALA A 186 -22.02 5.79 -10.29
CA ALA A 186 -22.87 5.24 -9.25
C ALA A 186 -23.98 6.22 -8.80
N SER A 187 -23.66 7.52 -8.76
CA SER A 187 -24.63 8.57 -8.41
C SER A 187 -25.70 8.75 -9.51
N GLN A 188 -25.34 8.54 -10.77
CA GLN A 188 -26.23 8.70 -11.90
C GLN A 188 -27.17 7.50 -12.09
N GLU A 189 -26.72 6.28 -11.76
CA GLU A 189 -27.57 5.08 -11.70
C GLU A 189 -28.63 5.18 -10.59
N HIS A 190 -28.29 5.77 -9.44
CA HIS A 190 -29.25 5.99 -8.35
C HIS A 190 -30.33 7.04 -8.68
N TYR A 191 -30.07 7.95 -9.61
CA TYR A 191 -31.04 9.01 -9.98
C TYR A 191 -32.03 8.57 -11.07
N ASN A 192 -31.74 7.47 -11.77
CA ASN A 192 -32.54 6.95 -12.88
C ASN A 192 -33.46 5.77 -12.49
N HIS A 193 -33.55 5.46 -11.19
CA HIS A 193 -34.41 4.44 -10.58
C HIS A 193 -35.24 5.05 -9.46
#